data_AF-A0AAV4EIY0-F1
#
_entry.id   AF-A0AAV4EIY0-F1
#
_cell.length_a   1.000
_cell.length_b   1.000
_cell.length_c   1.000
_cell.angle_alpha   90.00
_cell.angle_beta   90.00
_cell.angle_gamma   90.00
#
_symmetry.space_group_name_H-M   'P 1'
#
loop_
_entity.id
_entity.type
_entity.pdbx_description
1 polymer ?
#
loop_
_entity_poly.entity_id
_entity_poly.type
_entity_poly.pdbx_seq_one_letter_code
_entity_poly.pdbx_strand_id
1 'polypeptide(L)'
;MTRLLLFLAAICTTASSFQVVDNAPNGFTVSVDNVLLLQHTEESPIFFVGKGNLQVTEGSGNFFFEDKVYARLPLFSYKLSQDADSWTVVLTQGDVTATLKLSAGGDKDLELSVVSVSDGYTHYWLRVAAETDEETYGAGEQFSFLNLREKVEYKKNIFPIWINEQVHAAANRDCKSKQS
;
A
#
# COMPACT_ATOMS: atom_id res chain seq x y z
N MET A 1 -14.28 -17.58 -57.27
CA MET A 1 -13.38 -16.81 -56.39
C MET A 1 -14.25 -16.03 -55.40
N THR A 2 -14.52 -16.62 -54.24
CA THR A 2 -15.49 -16.07 -53.28
C THR A 2 -14.69 -15.42 -52.15
N ARG A 3 -14.73 -14.08 -52.05
CA ARG A 3 -14.08 -13.33 -50.97
C ARG A 3 -14.96 -13.40 -49.72
N LEU A 4 -14.45 -14.09 -48.71
CA LEU A 4 -14.99 -14.07 -47.34
C LEU A 4 -14.47 -12.81 -46.66
N LEU A 5 -15.37 -11.84 -46.38
CA LEU A 5 -15.07 -10.71 -45.50
C LEU A 5 -15.38 -11.13 -44.07
N LEU A 6 -14.35 -11.36 -43.26
CA LEU A 6 -14.50 -11.40 -41.80
C LEU A 6 -14.69 -9.96 -41.30
N PHE A 7 -15.89 -9.66 -40.79
CA PHE A 7 -16.08 -8.53 -39.90
C PHE A 7 -15.50 -8.91 -38.54
N LEU A 8 -14.32 -8.36 -38.22
CA LEU A 8 -13.84 -8.34 -36.85
C LEU A 8 -14.72 -7.32 -36.11
N ALA A 9 -15.77 -7.81 -35.46
CA ALA A 9 -16.45 -7.02 -34.44
C ALA A 9 -15.42 -6.78 -33.34
N ALA A 10 -14.87 -5.56 -33.28
CA ALA A 10 -14.19 -5.09 -32.09
C ALA A 10 -15.27 -5.05 -31.00
N ILE A 11 -15.37 -6.14 -30.25
CA ILE A 11 -16.02 -6.12 -28.95
C ILE A 11 -15.15 -5.16 -28.16
N CYS A 12 -15.61 -3.91 -28.07
CA CYS A 12 -15.12 -2.97 -27.09
C CYS A 12 -15.61 -3.52 -25.74
N THR A 13 -14.98 -4.59 -25.26
CA THR A 13 -14.95 -4.89 -23.84
C THR A 13 -14.41 -3.64 -23.22
N THR A 14 -15.21 -3.01 -22.37
CA THR A 14 -14.73 -2.04 -21.39
C THR A 14 -13.52 -2.69 -20.73
N ALA A 15 -12.33 -2.29 -21.17
CA ALA A 15 -11.12 -2.87 -20.66
C ALA A 15 -11.11 -2.50 -19.18
N SER A 16 -11.09 -3.52 -18.31
CA SER A 16 -10.81 -3.34 -16.90
C SER A 16 -9.62 -2.39 -16.79
N SER A 17 -9.77 -1.27 -16.09
CA SER A 17 -8.76 -0.21 -15.95
C SER A 17 -7.44 -0.73 -15.37
N PHE A 18 -7.49 -1.90 -14.74
CA PHE A 18 -6.36 -2.66 -14.22
C PHE A 18 -6.40 -4.11 -14.70
N GLN A 19 -5.23 -4.74 -14.74
CA GLN A 19 -5.04 -6.14 -15.05
C GLN A 19 -4.63 -6.91 -13.80
N VAL A 20 -5.21 -8.09 -13.62
CA VAL A 20 -4.81 -9.07 -12.62
C VAL A 20 -4.29 -10.30 -13.35
N VAL A 21 -3.08 -10.74 -13.02
CA VAL A 21 -2.50 -11.97 -13.56
C VAL A 21 -2.28 -12.93 -12.41
N ASP A 22 -3.00 -14.05 -12.45
CA ASP A 22 -2.76 -15.17 -11.53
C ASP A 22 -1.61 -16.03 -12.07
N ASN A 23 -0.50 -16.06 -11.30
CA ASN A 23 0.70 -16.83 -11.63
C ASN A 23 0.81 -18.08 -10.75
N ALA A 24 -0.33 -18.68 -10.40
CA ALA A 24 -0.39 -19.86 -9.53
C ALA A 24 0.59 -20.97 -9.97
N PRO A 25 1.31 -21.60 -9.03
CA PRO A 25 1.23 -21.40 -7.58
C PRO A 25 2.10 -20.26 -7.03
N ASN A 26 2.80 -19.51 -7.89
CA ASN A 26 3.91 -18.64 -7.48
C ASN A 26 3.47 -17.26 -6.94
N GLY A 27 2.20 -16.90 -7.08
CA GLY A 27 1.72 -15.57 -6.68
C GLY A 27 0.80 -14.92 -7.70
N PHE A 28 0.58 -13.62 -7.55
CA PHE A 28 -0.19 -12.83 -8.50
C PHE A 28 0.36 -11.43 -8.65
N THR A 29 -0.01 -10.78 -9.75
CA THR A 29 0.33 -9.38 -10.01
C THR A 29 -0.91 -8.57 -10.34
N VAL A 30 -0.85 -7.27 -10.00
CA VAL A 30 -1.85 -6.27 -10.37
C VAL A 30 -1.15 -5.08 -11.00
N SER A 31 -1.63 -4.64 -12.16
CA SER A 31 -1.06 -3.53 -12.91
C SER A 31 -2.13 -2.59 -13.47
N VAL A 32 -1.79 -1.32 -13.66
CA VAL A 32 -2.61 -0.29 -14.32
C VAL A 32 -1.75 0.35 -15.40
N ASP A 33 -2.25 0.45 -16.64
CA ASP A 33 -1.50 1.03 -17.77
C ASP A 33 -0.06 0.46 -17.91
N ASN A 34 0.11 -0.85 -17.70
CA ASN A 34 1.38 -1.59 -17.65
C ASN A 34 2.34 -1.26 -16.49
N VAL A 35 1.93 -0.41 -15.54
CA VAL A 35 2.66 -0.14 -14.30
C VAL A 35 2.31 -1.20 -13.27
N LEU A 36 3.31 -1.94 -12.79
CA LEU A 36 3.14 -2.94 -11.73
C LEU A 36 2.87 -2.23 -10.40
N LEU A 37 1.72 -2.52 -9.77
CA LEU A 37 1.34 -1.92 -8.48
C LEU A 37 1.45 -2.92 -7.34
N LEU A 38 1.00 -4.16 -7.54
CA LEU A 38 1.04 -5.20 -6.53
C LEU A 38 1.74 -6.43 -7.11
N GLN A 39 2.68 -6.98 -6.35
CA GLN A 39 3.34 -8.23 -6.65
C GLN A 39 3.38 -9.07 -5.38
N HIS A 40 2.53 -10.09 -5.35
CA HIS A 40 2.48 -11.03 -4.24
C HIS A 40 3.18 -12.31 -4.63
N THR A 41 4.11 -12.76 -3.80
CA THR A 41 4.67 -14.11 -3.80
C THR A 41 4.78 -14.60 -2.36
N GLU A 42 5.06 -15.90 -2.17
CA GLU A 42 5.33 -16.45 -0.83
C GLU A 42 6.55 -15.78 -0.17
N GLU A 43 7.60 -15.48 -0.94
CA GLU A 43 8.81 -14.82 -0.45
C GLU A 43 8.63 -13.30 -0.26
N SER A 44 7.71 -12.69 -1.02
CA SER A 44 7.41 -11.26 -0.97
C SER A 44 5.90 -11.04 -0.80
N PRO A 45 5.37 -11.22 0.43
CA PRO A 45 3.95 -11.00 0.70
C PRO A 45 3.62 -9.51 0.62
N ILE A 46 2.45 -9.18 0.05
CA ILE A 46 2.01 -7.78 -0.10
C ILE A 46 1.29 -7.26 1.14
N PHE A 47 0.70 -8.14 1.94
CA PHE A 47 -0.15 -7.74 3.06
C PHE A 47 0.33 -8.36 4.36
N PHE A 48 0.37 -7.54 5.40
CA PHE A 48 0.74 -7.93 6.75
C PHE A 48 -0.34 -7.46 7.70
N VAL A 49 -0.61 -8.27 8.71
CA VAL A 49 -1.49 -7.92 9.82
C VAL A 49 -0.70 -7.97 11.12
N GLY A 50 -1.04 -7.12 12.06
CA GLY A 50 -0.26 -6.98 13.28
C GLY A 50 -1.09 -6.64 14.49
N LYS A 51 -0.46 -6.87 15.63
CA LYS A 51 -0.97 -6.54 16.94
C LYS A 51 -0.02 -5.55 17.57
N GLY A 52 -0.60 -4.49 18.10
CA GLY A 52 0.15 -3.41 18.70
C GLY A 52 -0.71 -2.63 19.67
N ASN A 53 -0.03 -1.75 20.40
CA ASN A 53 -0.66 -0.78 21.28
C ASN A 53 -0.17 0.60 20.86
N LEU A 54 -1.08 1.38 20.28
CA LEU A 54 -0.86 2.78 19.93
C LEU A 54 -1.27 3.65 21.12
N GLN A 55 -0.30 4.33 21.71
CA GLN A 55 -0.54 5.39 22.68
C GLN A 55 -0.41 6.74 21.99
N VAL A 56 -1.41 7.59 22.18
CA VAL A 56 -1.42 8.95 21.64
C VAL A 56 -1.55 9.91 22.82
N THR A 57 -0.58 10.80 22.97
CA THR A 57 -0.65 11.90 23.93
C THR A 57 -0.78 13.22 23.20
N GLU A 58 -1.58 14.13 23.76
CA GLU A 58 -1.81 15.46 23.22
C GLU A 58 -1.24 16.51 24.18
N GLY A 59 -0.65 17.57 23.63
CA GLY A 59 -0.20 18.72 24.38
C GLY A 59 -0.25 20.00 23.54
N SER A 60 -1.22 20.85 23.82
CA SER A 60 -1.40 22.16 23.16
C SER A 60 -1.50 22.04 21.63
N GLY A 61 -2.28 21.08 21.14
CA GLY A 61 -2.44 20.82 19.71
C GLY A 61 -1.30 20.03 19.08
N ASN A 62 -0.28 19.63 19.85
CA ASN A 62 0.78 18.72 19.43
C ASN A 62 0.45 17.28 19.81
N PHE A 63 0.45 16.37 18.85
CA PHE A 63 0.26 14.93 19.09
C PHE A 63 1.60 14.17 19.11
N PHE A 64 1.79 13.32 20.12
CA PHE A 64 2.92 12.40 20.22
C PHE A 64 2.41 10.96 20.18
N PHE A 65 3.04 10.15 19.34
CA PHE A 65 2.65 8.76 19.10
C PHE A 65 3.72 7.81 19.61
N GLU A 66 3.33 6.90 20.49
CA GLU A 66 4.12 5.74 20.87
C GLU A 66 3.42 4.47 20.40
N ASP A 67 3.83 3.97 19.24
CA ASP A 67 3.32 2.71 18.69
C ASP A 67 4.25 1.54 19.06
N LYS A 68 3.71 0.60 19.85
CA LYS A 68 4.39 -0.65 20.22
C LYS A 68 3.76 -1.81 19.47
N VAL A 69 4.31 -2.12 18.29
CA VAL A 69 3.98 -3.32 17.52
C VAL A 69 4.71 -4.52 18.10
N TYR A 70 3.96 -5.48 18.66
CA TYR A 70 4.53 -6.71 19.23
C TYR A 70 4.31 -7.94 18.35
N ALA A 71 3.49 -7.85 17.32
CA ALA A 71 3.38 -8.88 16.28
C ALA A 71 3.17 -8.25 14.90
N ARG A 72 3.88 -8.77 13.90
CA ARG A 72 3.68 -8.47 12.48
C ARG A 72 3.75 -9.76 11.69
N LEU A 73 2.62 -10.21 11.19
CA LEU A 73 2.44 -11.48 10.49
C LEU A 73 2.25 -11.23 8.99
N PRO A 74 3.16 -11.71 8.12
CA PRO A 74 2.90 -11.79 6.69
C PRO A 74 1.79 -12.80 6.37
N LEU A 75 0.95 -12.48 5.39
CA LEU A 75 0.01 -13.43 4.80
C LEU A 75 0.60 -13.98 3.50
N PHE A 76 1.11 -15.20 3.54
CA PHE A 76 1.93 -15.78 2.46
C PHE A 76 1.10 -16.51 1.39
N SER A 77 0.00 -17.14 1.79
CA SER A 77 -0.86 -17.88 0.88
C SER A 77 -1.93 -16.97 0.30
N TYR A 78 -2.38 -17.27 -0.91
CA TYR A 78 -3.46 -16.51 -1.55
C TYR A 78 -4.45 -17.43 -2.28
N LYS A 79 -5.65 -16.90 -2.49
CA LYS A 79 -6.62 -17.39 -3.47
C LYS A 79 -7.22 -16.20 -4.21
N LEU A 80 -7.32 -16.32 -5.52
CA LEU A 80 -8.00 -15.35 -6.37
C LEU A 80 -9.33 -15.90 -6.85
N SER A 81 -10.33 -15.03 -6.91
CA SER A 81 -11.58 -15.30 -7.60
C SER A 81 -12.07 -14.02 -8.25
N GLN A 82 -12.53 -14.13 -9.49
CA GLN A 82 -13.13 -13.02 -10.22
C GLN A 82 -14.66 -13.08 -10.11
N ASP A 83 -15.28 -11.93 -9.85
CA ASP A 83 -16.73 -11.73 -9.91
C ASP A 83 -17.03 -10.46 -10.72
N ALA A 84 -17.66 -10.65 -11.89
CA ALA A 84 -17.86 -9.62 -12.89
C ALA A 84 -16.58 -8.79 -13.16
N ASP A 85 -16.61 -7.50 -12.84
CA ASP A 85 -15.51 -6.54 -13.03
C ASP A 85 -14.66 -6.35 -11.75
N SER A 86 -14.76 -7.27 -10.81
CA SER A 86 -14.02 -7.22 -9.55
C SER A 86 -13.28 -8.52 -9.25
N TRP A 87 -12.21 -8.39 -8.48
CA TRP A 87 -11.42 -9.51 -7.99
C TRP A 87 -11.47 -9.55 -6.47
N THR A 88 -11.66 -10.74 -5.93
CA THR A 88 -11.47 -11.02 -4.51
C THR A 88 -10.14 -11.72 -4.32
N VAL A 89 -9.32 -11.17 -3.43
CA VAL A 89 -8.04 -11.74 -3.00
C VAL A 89 -8.19 -12.18 -1.56
N VAL A 90 -8.12 -13.49 -1.31
CA VAL A 90 -8.10 -14.03 0.04
C VAL A 90 -6.66 -14.37 0.38
N LEU A 91 -6.07 -13.64 1.33
CA LEU A 91 -4.70 -13.84 1.81
C LEU A 91 -4.73 -14.56 3.15
N THR A 92 -3.87 -15.57 3.35
CA THR A 92 -3.88 -16.40 4.56
C THR A 92 -2.50 -16.73 5.11
N GLN A 93 -2.46 -16.95 6.43
CA GLN A 93 -1.35 -17.57 7.14
C GLN A 93 -1.86 -18.35 8.35
N GLY A 94 -1.82 -19.70 8.27
CA GLY A 94 -2.51 -20.55 9.24
C GLY A 94 -4.01 -20.21 9.28
N ASP A 95 -4.53 -19.95 10.47
CA ASP A 95 -5.94 -19.60 10.68
C ASP A 95 -6.24 -18.09 10.44
N VAL A 96 -5.22 -17.29 10.15
CA VAL A 96 -5.36 -15.84 9.93
C VAL A 96 -5.67 -15.57 8.49
N THR A 97 -6.69 -14.76 8.23
CA THR A 97 -7.19 -14.43 6.90
C THR A 97 -7.40 -12.91 6.76
N ALA A 98 -7.08 -12.37 5.60
CA ALA A 98 -7.54 -11.06 5.15
C ALA A 98 -8.16 -11.17 3.75
N THR A 99 -9.27 -10.48 3.54
CA THR A 99 -9.95 -10.41 2.24
C THR A 99 -9.80 -9.02 1.68
N LEU A 100 -9.21 -8.92 0.49
CA LEU A 100 -9.12 -7.69 -0.28
C LEU A 100 -10.07 -7.77 -1.47
N LYS A 101 -10.65 -6.64 -1.87
CA LYS A 101 -11.41 -6.50 -3.10
C LYS A 101 -10.71 -5.49 -4.01
N LEU A 102 -10.51 -5.88 -5.25
CA LEU A 102 -10.03 -5.03 -6.33
C LEU A 102 -11.19 -4.76 -7.27
N SER A 103 -11.49 -3.50 -7.55
CA SER A 103 -12.55 -3.11 -8.48
C SER A 103 -12.14 -1.87 -9.27
N ALA A 104 -12.80 -1.65 -10.41
CA ALA A 104 -12.65 -0.41 -11.14
C ALA A 104 -13.42 0.71 -10.42
N GLY A 105 -12.72 1.79 -10.07
CA GLY A 105 -13.29 3.06 -9.66
C GLY A 105 -13.21 4.05 -10.82
N GLY A 106 -14.35 4.57 -11.29
CA GLY A 106 -14.36 5.54 -12.40
C GLY A 106 -13.64 5.05 -13.66
N ASP A 107 -13.07 5.98 -14.43
CA ASP A 107 -12.52 5.69 -15.77
C ASP A 107 -11.15 5.00 -15.78
N LYS A 108 -10.36 5.11 -14.69
CA LYS A 108 -8.99 4.58 -14.63
C LYS A 108 -8.55 4.02 -13.27
N ASP A 109 -9.36 4.14 -12.23
CA ASP A 109 -8.83 3.90 -10.89
C ASP A 109 -8.93 2.42 -10.53
N LEU A 110 -7.82 1.83 -10.13
CA LEU A 110 -7.84 0.62 -9.32
C LEU A 110 -8.27 1.02 -7.92
N GLU A 111 -9.44 0.56 -7.47
CA GLU A 111 -9.84 0.64 -6.08
C GLU A 111 -9.45 -0.66 -5.37
N LEU A 112 -8.65 -0.54 -4.30
CA LEU A 112 -8.35 -1.63 -3.37
C LEU A 112 -9.05 -1.37 -2.04
N SER A 113 -9.95 -2.28 -1.68
CA SER A 113 -10.67 -2.26 -0.41
C SER A 113 -10.25 -3.44 0.47
N VAL A 114 -9.94 -3.18 1.74
CA VAL A 114 -9.79 -4.23 2.76
C VAL A 114 -11.18 -4.58 3.27
N VAL A 115 -11.73 -5.72 2.84
CA VAL A 115 -13.10 -6.14 3.16
C VAL A 115 -13.18 -6.70 4.57
N SER A 116 -12.20 -7.52 4.95
CA SER A 116 -12.14 -8.13 6.27
C SER A 116 -10.73 -8.54 6.63
N VAL A 117 -10.45 -8.57 7.92
CA VAL A 117 -9.25 -9.17 8.52
C VAL A 117 -9.71 -9.94 9.74
N SER A 118 -9.09 -11.08 10.04
CA SER A 118 -9.33 -11.83 11.27
C SER A 118 -9.30 -10.90 12.51
N ASP A 119 -10.10 -11.23 13.51
CA ASP A 119 -10.22 -10.41 14.72
C ASP A 119 -8.91 -10.29 15.51
N GLY A 120 -8.79 -9.21 16.27
CA GLY A 120 -7.67 -8.97 17.17
C GLY A 120 -6.39 -8.44 16.50
N TYR A 121 -6.45 -8.12 15.20
CA TYR A 121 -5.39 -7.41 14.48
C TYR A 121 -5.78 -5.93 14.28
N THR A 122 -4.93 -5.03 14.77
CA THR A 122 -5.18 -3.58 14.78
C THR A 122 -4.25 -2.79 13.87
N HIS A 123 -3.25 -3.45 13.29
CA HIS A 123 -2.26 -2.83 12.42
C HIS A 123 -2.20 -3.56 11.08
N TYR A 124 -2.16 -2.80 9.99
CA TYR A 124 -2.11 -3.35 8.64
C TYR A 124 -0.96 -2.69 7.86
N TRP A 125 -0.28 -3.48 7.03
CA TRP A 125 0.70 -2.96 6.08
C TRP A 125 0.43 -3.54 4.71
N LEU A 126 0.36 -2.66 3.72
CA LEU A 126 0.30 -3.00 2.31
C LEU A 126 1.63 -2.59 1.66
N ARG A 127 2.20 -3.47 0.84
CA ARG A 127 3.33 -3.16 -0.03
C ARG A 127 2.81 -2.85 -1.42
N VAL A 128 3.28 -1.73 -1.97
CA VAL A 128 3.11 -1.36 -3.38
C VAL A 128 4.48 -1.53 -4.04
N ALA A 129 4.51 -2.11 -5.24
CA ALA A 129 5.71 -2.25 -6.03
C ALA A 129 6.28 -0.86 -6.36
N ALA A 130 7.60 -0.76 -6.39
CA ALA A 130 8.29 0.48 -6.69
C ALA A 130 9.63 0.18 -7.37
N GLU A 131 10.06 1.04 -8.28
CA GLU A 131 11.39 0.95 -8.90
C GLU A 131 12.45 1.53 -7.97
N THR A 132 13.74 1.31 -8.21
CA THR A 132 14.80 1.78 -7.27
C THR A 132 15.01 3.29 -7.35
N ASP A 133 14.82 3.86 -8.52
CA ASP A 133 15.01 5.26 -8.89
C ASP A 133 13.69 6.04 -9.05
N GLU A 134 12.55 5.38 -8.87
CA GLU A 134 11.24 6.03 -8.83
C GLU A 134 11.23 7.18 -7.79
N GLU A 135 10.56 8.27 -8.12
CA GLU A 135 10.39 9.42 -7.23
C GLU A 135 8.97 9.44 -6.71
N THR A 136 8.76 9.81 -5.45
CA THR A 136 7.41 9.89 -4.86
C THR A 136 7.16 11.28 -4.28
N TYR A 137 5.98 11.82 -4.54
CA TYR A 137 5.60 13.19 -4.19
C TYR A 137 4.21 13.22 -3.53
N GLY A 138 3.86 14.35 -2.92
CA GLY A 138 2.55 14.58 -2.31
C GLY A 138 2.56 14.34 -0.81
N ALA A 139 1.69 13.45 -0.32
CA ALA A 139 1.40 13.28 1.11
C ALA A 139 0.92 14.58 1.81
N GLY A 140 0.17 15.42 1.09
CA GLY A 140 -0.33 16.71 1.59
C GLY A 140 0.67 17.85 1.36
N GLU A 141 0.68 18.82 2.27
CA GLU A 141 1.61 19.96 2.24
C GLU A 141 2.91 19.60 2.98
N GLN A 142 4.00 19.49 2.24
CA GLN A 142 5.32 19.11 2.78
C GLN A 142 6.31 20.27 2.67
N PHE A 143 6.97 20.61 3.78
CA PHE A 143 7.88 21.77 3.85
C PHE A 143 9.37 21.40 3.78
N SER A 144 9.72 20.13 4.02
CA SER A 144 11.12 19.68 4.08
C SER A 144 11.63 19.06 2.80
N PHE A 145 10.85 18.16 2.20
CA PHE A 145 11.26 17.37 1.03
C PHE A 145 10.13 17.38 0.01
N LEU A 146 10.48 17.69 -1.24
CA LEU A 146 9.56 17.53 -2.37
C LEU A 146 9.48 16.05 -2.76
N ASN A 147 10.63 15.44 -3.05
CA ASN A 147 10.73 14.00 -3.29
C ASN A 147 10.86 13.25 -1.95
N LEU A 148 9.84 12.46 -1.62
CA LEU A 148 9.76 11.68 -0.38
C LEU A 148 10.80 10.54 -0.36
N ARG A 149 11.41 10.18 -1.49
CA ARG A 149 12.50 9.19 -1.53
C ARG A 149 13.89 9.74 -1.27
N GLU A 150 14.09 11.05 -1.36
CA GLU A 150 15.38 11.72 -1.07
C GLU A 150 15.74 11.72 0.43
N LYS A 151 14.85 11.23 1.30
CA LYS A 151 15.08 11.10 2.74
C LYS A 151 16.05 9.95 3.04
N VAL A 152 17.32 10.14 2.69
CA VAL A 152 18.43 9.22 2.97
C VAL A 152 19.07 9.49 4.34
N GLU A 153 18.92 10.71 4.86
CA GLU A 153 19.66 11.19 6.04
C GLU A 153 19.00 10.86 7.40
N TYR A 154 17.71 10.53 7.42
CA TYR A 154 17.02 10.09 8.63
C TYR A 154 16.98 8.55 8.67
N LYS A 155 17.30 7.94 9.81
CA LYS A 155 17.36 6.47 10.07
C LYS A 155 16.17 5.63 9.56
N LYS A 156 15.09 6.25 9.08
CA LYS A 156 13.93 5.61 8.48
C LYS A 156 13.27 6.58 7.50
N ASN A 157 13.06 6.14 6.25
CA ASN A 157 12.23 6.87 5.30
C ASN A 157 10.74 6.61 5.59
N ILE A 158 10.21 7.23 6.64
CA ILE A 158 8.79 7.18 7.01
C ILE A 158 8.23 8.59 7.09
N PHE A 159 7.04 8.77 6.51
CA PHE A 159 6.20 9.96 6.61
C PHE A 159 4.90 9.59 7.33
N PRO A 160 4.75 9.95 8.62
CA PRO A 160 3.49 9.82 9.32
C PRO A 160 2.45 10.75 8.69
N ILE A 161 1.24 10.24 8.46
CA ILE A 161 0.11 11.05 7.99
C ILE A 161 -0.82 11.27 9.19
N TRP A 162 -0.74 12.45 9.78
CA TRP A 162 -1.60 12.91 10.88
C TRP A 162 -1.68 14.43 10.87
N ILE A 163 -2.85 14.99 11.15
CA ILE A 163 -3.02 16.45 11.25
C ILE A 163 -2.52 16.90 12.62
N ASN A 164 -1.48 17.74 12.62
CA ASN A 164 -0.87 18.31 13.82
C ASN A 164 -0.75 19.83 13.67
N GLU A 165 -0.67 20.57 14.77
CA GLU A 165 -0.26 21.99 14.72
C GLU A 165 1.12 22.11 14.06
N GLN A 166 1.30 23.11 13.18
CA GLN A 166 2.59 23.34 12.54
C GLN A 166 3.60 23.86 13.57
N VAL A 167 4.49 22.98 14.01
CA VAL A 167 5.65 23.39 14.81
C VAL A 167 6.58 24.24 13.95
N HIS A 168 6.80 25.50 14.36
CA HIS A 168 7.95 26.27 13.90
C HIS A 168 9.21 25.46 14.19
N ALA A 169 9.95 25.07 13.15
CA ALA A 169 11.17 24.30 13.29
C ALA A 169 12.20 25.07 14.15
N ALA A 170 12.28 24.77 15.45
CA ALA A 170 13.50 25.03 16.20
C ALA A 170 14.50 23.98 15.77
N ALA A 171 15.37 24.36 14.82
CA ALA A 171 16.58 23.60 14.51
C ALA A 171 17.23 23.15 15.83
N ASN A 172 17.32 21.85 16.04
CA ASN A 172 17.92 21.26 17.22
C ASN A 172 19.44 21.51 17.15
N ARG A 173 19.86 22.74 17.50
CA ARG A 173 21.27 23.09 17.68
C ARG A 173 21.68 22.51 19.04
N ASP A 174 22.52 21.48 18.97
CA ASP A 174 23.30 20.94 20.08
C ASP A 174 23.78 22.05 21.01
N CYS A 175 23.18 22.16 22.19
CA CYS A 175 23.73 22.95 23.27
C CYS A 175 24.60 22.03 24.13
N LYS A 176 25.84 21.77 23.67
CA LYS A 176 26.90 21.28 24.57
C LYS A 176 27.28 22.43 25.50
N SER A 177 26.63 22.53 26.66
CA SER A 177 27.19 23.30 27.77
C SER A 177 28.31 22.48 28.42
N LYS A 178 29.56 22.87 28.12
CA LYS A 178 30.71 22.58 28.98
C LYS A 178 30.39 23.08 30.39
N GLN A 179 30.45 22.20 31.39
CA GLN A 179 30.72 22.61 32.76
C GLN A 179 32.18 22.27 33.08
N SER A 180 32.88 23.31 33.51
CA SER A 180 34.25 23.35 34.03
C SER A 180 34.40 22.59 35.34
#